data_AF-A0A978VIE0-F1
#
_entry.id   AF-A0A978VIE0-F1
#
_cell.length_a   1.000
_cell.length_b   1.000
_cell.length_c   1.000
_cell.angle_alpha   90.00
_cell.angle_beta   90.00
_cell.angle_gamma   90.00
#
_symmetry.space_group_name_H-M   'P 1'
#
loop_
_entity.id
_entity.type
_entity.pdbx_description
1 polymer ?
#
loop_
_entity_poly.entity_id
_entity_poly.type
_entity_poly.pdbx_seq_one_letter_code
_entity_poly.pdbx_strand_id
1 'polypeptide(L)'
;MKHKNDNWHRVKRSSGKFLSRFRLPENAKLDQIYGAMENGFLTVTIPKEDVKKPNIKTIEISGPCDGRPRIPLGCSSATAHTQLE
;
A
#
# COMPACT_ATOMS: atom_id res chain seq x y z
N MET A 1 -10.96 22.40 56.01
CA MET A 1 -11.72 22.50 54.75
C MET A 1 -11.67 21.15 54.05
N LYS A 2 -12.82 20.50 53.79
CA LYS A 2 -12.90 19.16 53.17
C LYS A 2 -12.74 19.30 51.64
N HIS A 3 -11.79 18.57 51.05
CA HIS A 3 -11.76 18.36 49.60
C HIS A 3 -12.94 17.46 49.22
N LYS A 4 -13.85 17.99 48.40
CA LYS A 4 -15.04 17.27 47.93
C LYS A 4 -14.63 16.16 46.96
N ASN A 5 -15.20 14.98 47.20
CA ASN A 5 -15.12 13.77 46.38
C ASN A 5 -15.24 14.06 44.88
N ASP A 6 -14.25 13.60 44.13
CA ASP A 6 -14.39 13.29 42.71
C ASP A 6 -15.38 12.11 42.56
N ASN A 7 -16.68 12.44 42.38
CA ASN A 7 -17.74 11.47 42.14
C ASN A 7 -17.79 11.11 40.65
N TRP A 8 -16.93 10.19 40.21
CA TRP A 8 -16.99 9.57 38.89
C TRP A 8 -17.69 8.20 38.98
N HIS A 9 -18.86 8.03 38.39
CA HIS A 9 -19.54 6.73 38.38
C HIS A 9 -18.84 5.69 37.49
N ARG A 10 -18.19 6.13 36.39
CA ARG A 10 -17.29 5.32 35.55
C ARG A 10 -16.53 6.20 34.56
N VAL A 11 -15.21 6.10 34.52
CA VAL A 11 -14.36 6.69 33.47
C VAL A 11 -14.06 5.59 32.43
N LYS A 12 -14.32 5.86 31.14
CA LYS A 12 -14.08 4.92 30.03
C LYS A 12 -12.96 5.37 29.06
N ARG A 13 -12.46 6.60 29.19
CA ARG A 13 -11.37 7.09 28.32
C ARG A 13 -10.04 6.69 28.93
N SER A 14 -9.28 5.83 28.25
CA SER A 14 -7.86 5.68 28.52
C SER A 14 -7.12 6.83 27.84
N SER A 15 -6.78 7.87 28.59
CA SER A 15 -5.73 8.79 28.19
C SER A 15 -4.38 8.17 28.58
N GLY A 16 -3.42 8.19 27.68
CA GLY A 16 -2.14 7.53 27.91
C GLY A 16 -1.11 7.96 26.88
N LYS A 17 0.14 7.54 27.10
CA LYS A 17 1.21 7.76 26.13
C LYS A 17 1.06 6.73 25.01
N PHE A 18 1.09 7.18 23.77
CA PHE A 18 1.06 6.33 22.58
C PHE A 18 2.39 6.42 21.86
N LEU A 19 2.99 5.27 21.53
CA LEU A 19 4.18 5.17 20.70
C LEU A 19 3.98 4.03 19.71
N SER A 20 3.95 4.36 18.43
CA SER A 20 4.01 3.38 17.35
C SER A 20 5.26 3.63 16.51
N ARG A 21 5.93 2.56 16.08
CA ARG A 21 7.12 2.63 15.24
C ARG A 21 6.84 1.86 13.95
N PHE A 22 7.10 2.49 12.83
CA PHE A 22 6.93 1.90 11.51
C PHE A 22 8.28 1.85 10.81
N ARG A 23 8.56 0.76 10.09
CA ARG A 23 9.71 0.68 9.20
C ARG A 23 9.29 1.21 7.84
N LEU A 24 10.06 2.15 7.32
CA LEU A 24 9.81 2.73 6.01
C LEU A 24 10.59 1.95 4.94
N PRO A 25 10.03 1.84 3.73
CA PRO A 25 10.76 1.28 2.61
C PRO A 25 11.89 2.22 2.18
N GLU A 26 12.89 1.69 1.47
CA GLU A 26 14.07 2.46 1.03
C GLU A 26 13.72 3.62 0.11
N ASN A 27 12.63 3.50 -0.66
CA ASN A 27 12.16 4.53 -1.59
C ASN A 27 11.28 5.60 -0.91
N ALA A 28 11.39 5.78 0.42
CA ALA A 28 10.66 6.83 1.13
C ALA A 28 11.51 8.11 1.22
N LYS A 29 10.92 9.25 0.84
CA LYS A 29 11.57 10.57 0.99
C LYS A 29 11.38 11.08 2.41
N LEU A 30 12.37 10.85 3.27
CA LEU A 30 12.31 11.20 4.70
C LEU A 30 12.23 12.72 4.92
N ASP A 31 12.85 13.51 4.06
CA ASP A 31 12.89 14.97 4.17
C ASP A 31 11.52 15.65 3.93
N GLN A 32 10.58 14.93 3.33
CA GLN A 32 9.27 15.45 2.92
C GLN A 32 8.11 14.79 3.67
N ILE A 33 8.38 14.22 4.86
CA ILE A 33 7.34 13.67 5.71
C ILE A 33 6.53 14.81 6.31
N TYR A 34 5.20 14.70 6.26
CA TYR A 34 4.29 15.63 6.92
C TYR A 34 3.19 14.89 7.66
N GLY A 35 2.66 15.54 8.70
CA GLY A 35 1.59 15.00 9.52
C GLY A 35 0.50 16.03 9.77
N ALA A 36 -0.75 15.58 9.83
CA ALA A 36 -1.91 16.39 10.11
C ALA A 36 -2.82 15.67 11.11
N MET A 37 -3.48 16.45 11.97
CA MET A 37 -4.48 15.95 12.91
C MET A 37 -5.84 16.53 12.51
N GLU A 38 -6.78 15.67 12.15
CA GLU A 38 -8.11 16.09 11.72
C GLU A 38 -9.17 15.18 12.33
N ASN A 39 -10.21 15.76 12.95
CA ASN A 39 -11.35 15.00 13.52
C ASN A 39 -10.96 13.85 14.49
N GLY A 40 -9.83 13.97 15.19
CA GLY A 40 -9.34 12.92 16.08
C GLY A 40 -8.46 11.87 15.41
N PHE A 41 -8.19 11.99 14.11
CA PHE A 41 -7.29 11.13 13.35
C PHE A 41 -5.94 11.80 13.13
N LEU A 42 -4.87 11.06 13.41
CA LEU A 42 -3.50 11.43 13.06
C LEU A 42 -3.16 10.82 11.70
N THR A 43 -3.05 11.65 10.67
CA THR A 43 -2.63 11.25 9.33
C THR A 43 -1.16 11.60 9.16
N VAL A 44 -0.34 10.61 8.80
CA VAL A 44 1.09 10.79 8.49
C VAL A 44 1.29 10.40 7.04
N THR A 45 1.78 11.34 6.23
CA THR A 45 2.01 11.13 4.81
C THR A 45 3.50 11.10 4.53
N ILE A 46 3.92 10.06 3.82
CA ILE A 46 5.32 9.79 3.50
C ILE A 46 5.40 9.66 1.98
N PRO A 47 5.93 10.69 1.28
CA PRO A 47 6.05 10.65 -0.16
C PRO A 47 7.07 9.59 -0.58
N LYS A 48 6.76 8.90 -1.67
CA LYS A 48 7.66 7.92 -2.28
C LYS A 48 8.52 8.59 -3.33
N GLU A 49 9.73 8.06 -3.51
CA GLU A 49 10.59 8.39 -4.63
C GLU A 49 10.01 7.82 -5.93
N ASP A 50 10.14 8.58 -7.00
CA ASP A 50 9.59 8.24 -8.30
C ASP A 50 10.47 7.15 -8.93
N VAL A 51 10.10 5.90 -8.70
CA VAL A 51 10.76 4.75 -9.29
C VAL A 51 10.30 4.67 -10.74
N LYS A 52 11.23 4.85 -11.69
CA LYS A 52 10.97 4.62 -13.12
C LYS A 52 10.22 3.32 -13.28
N LYS A 53 9.02 3.37 -13.89
CA LYS A 53 8.18 2.18 -14.11
C LYS A 53 9.06 1.06 -14.66
N PRO A 54 9.16 -0.10 -13.98
CA PRO A 54 9.98 -1.18 -14.49
C PRO A 54 9.46 -1.54 -15.87
N ASN A 55 10.34 -1.56 -16.86
CA ASN A 55 9.99 -2.00 -18.20
C ASN A 55 9.67 -3.50 -18.08
N ILE A 56 8.37 -3.83 -18.07
CA ILE A 56 7.88 -5.19 -17.88
C ILE A 56 8.31 -5.98 -19.11
N LYS A 57 9.41 -6.74 -18.96
CA LYS A 57 9.83 -7.70 -19.98
C LYS A 57 9.02 -8.96 -19.77
N THR A 58 8.15 -9.28 -20.72
CA THR A 58 7.51 -10.60 -20.79
C THR A 58 8.62 -11.62 -21.05
N ILE A 59 8.86 -12.52 -20.08
CA ILE A 59 9.79 -13.62 -20.25
C ILE A 59 8.95 -14.83 -20.64
N GLU A 60 9.09 -15.28 -21.89
CA GLU A 60 8.49 -16.51 -22.35
C GLU A 60 9.25 -17.69 -21.75
N ILE A 61 8.57 -18.48 -20.91
CA ILE A 61 9.12 -19.70 -20.34
C ILE A 61 8.72 -20.85 -21.27
N SER A 62 9.60 -21.21 -22.20
CA SER A 62 9.48 -22.46 -22.98
C SER A 62 10.17 -23.60 -22.22
N GLY A 63 9.37 -24.54 -21.71
CA GLY A 63 9.88 -25.83 -21.25
C GLY A 63 10.09 -26.77 -22.44
N PRO A 64 10.97 -27.77 -22.36
CA PRO A 64 11.02 -28.85 -23.35
C PRO A 64 9.65 -29.53 -23.37
N CYS A 65 8.88 -29.30 -24.43
CA CYS A 65 7.68 -30.07 -24.70
C CYS A 65 8.15 -31.45 -25.15
N ASP A 66 8.26 -32.38 -24.22
CA ASP A 66 8.54 -33.79 -24.52
C ASP A 66 7.45 -34.35 -25.44
N GLY A 67 7.67 -34.24 -26.75
CA GLY A 67 7.20 -35.11 -27.83
C GLY A 67 5.72 -35.46 -27.94
N ARG A 68 4.82 -34.96 -27.08
CA ARG A 68 3.39 -35.26 -27.15
C ARG A 68 2.69 -34.15 -27.93
N PRO A 69 1.95 -34.48 -29.01
CA PRO A 69 1.13 -33.50 -29.69
C PRO A 69 0.03 -33.03 -28.72
N ARG A 70 0.16 -31.80 -28.21
CA ARG A 70 -0.98 -31.15 -27.55
C ARG A 70 -1.91 -30.62 -28.63
N ILE A 71 -3.17 -31.03 -28.53
CA ILE A 71 -4.29 -30.53 -29.32
C ILE A 71 -4.29 -28.99 -29.20
N PRO A 72 -4.42 -28.22 -30.29
CA PRO A 72 -4.45 -26.77 -30.19
C PRO A 72 -5.72 -26.37 -29.43
N LEU A 73 -5.56 -25.91 -28.19
CA LEU A 73 -6.60 -25.08 -27.57
C LEU A 73 -6.51 -23.72 -28.27
N GLY A 74 -7.43 -23.50 -29.20
CA GLY A 74 -7.56 -22.24 -29.91
C GLY A 74 -7.78 -21.10 -28.92
N CYS A 75 -6.79 -20.22 -28.81
CA CYS A 75 -7.00 -18.87 -28.32
C CYS A 75 -7.03 -17.97 -29.56
N SER A 76 -8.23 -17.54 -29.93
CA SER A 76 -8.47 -16.53 -30.96
C SER A 76 -7.66 -15.28 -30.60
N SER A 77 -6.59 -15.02 -31.35
CA SER A 77 -5.87 -13.76 -31.25
C SER A 77 -6.82 -12.65 -31.70
N ALA A 78 -7.34 -11.86 -30.74
CA ALA A 78 -8.07 -10.65 -31.06
C ALA A 78 -7.05 -9.57 -31.48
N THR A 79 -6.99 -9.29 -32.78
CA THR A 79 -6.28 -8.15 -33.34
C THR A 79 -6.95 -6.86 -32.86
N ALA A 80 -6.33 -6.14 -31.93
CA ALA A 80 -6.72 -4.77 -31.62
C ALA A 80 -6.08 -3.84 -32.67
N HIS A 81 -6.88 -3.32 -33.60
CA HIS A 81 -6.52 -2.15 -34.39
C HIS A 81 -6.58 -0.92 -33.48
N THR A 82 -5.48 -0.17 -33.35
CA THR A 82 -5.52 1.18 -32.79
C THR A 82 -5.58 2.17 -33.95
N GLN A 83 -6.69 2.92 -34.02
CA GLN A 83 -6.85 4.06 -34.91
C GLN A 83 -6.36 5.31 -34.16
N LEU A 84 -5.40 6.02 -34.76
CA LEU A 84 -5.04 7.38 -34.37
C LEU A 84 -6.09 8.33 -34.97
N GLU A 85 -6.77 9.09 -34.12
CA GLU A 85 -7.21 10.46 -34.45
C GLU A 85 -6.32 11.44 -33.70
#